data_AF-A0A9P5XX21-F1
#
_entry.id   AF-A0A9P5XX21-F1
#
_cell.length_a   1.000
_cell.length_b   1.000
_cell.length_c   1.000
_cell.angle_alpha   90.00
_cell.angle_beta   90.00
_cell.angle_gamma   90.00
#
_symmetry.space_group_name_H-M   'P 1'
#
loop_
_entity.id
_entity.type
_entity.pdbx_description
1 polymer ?
#
loop_
_entity_poly.entity_id
_entity_poly.type
_entity_poly.pdbx_seq_one_letter_code
_entity_poly.pdbx_strand_id
1 'polypeptide(L)'
;EQVAAEQDALSIRHEPVPVPKHDNPFQDEEEIKTFEEGLVVSMENNTVPSGYGLHVEEWDEEGYPSVEVIRSGRRAQKDMRIALPHAIWLPRAEQWGRALYIMNMIIYSRK
;
A
#
# COMPACT_ATOMS: atom_id res chain seq x y z
N GLU A 1 4.10 -35.13 -24.25
CA GLU A 1 5.26 -34.37 -23.75
C GLU A 1 5.28 -32.99 -24.42
N GLN A 2 4.37 -32.08 -24.04
CA GLN A 2 4.14 -30.81 -24.77
C GLN A 2 3.96 -29.57 -23.87
N VAL A 3 4.24 -29.67 -22.56
CA VAL A 3 3.91 -28.59 -21.59
C VAL A 3 5.02 -27.54 -21.43
N ALA A 4 6.23 -27.78 -21.98
CA ALA A 4 7.37 -26.88 -21.80
C ALA A 4 7.40 -25.69 -22.77
N ALA A 5 6.84 -25.83 -23.98
CA ALA A 5 6.99 -24.83 -25.04
C ALA A 5 6.12 -23.57 -24.84
N GLU A 6 5.04 -23.64 -24.06
CA GLU A 6 4.12 -22.51 -23.88
C GLU A 6 4.58 -21.51 -22.80
N GLN A 7 5.50 -21.89 -21.90
CA GLN A 7 5.92 -21.02 -20.81
C GLN A 7 6.85 -19.88 -21.26
N ASP A 8 7.56 -20.04 -22.38
CA ASP A 8 8.48 -19.02 -22.91
C ASP A 8 7.76 -17.88 -23.66
N ALA A 9 6.54 -18.11 -24.15
CA ALA A 9 5.80 -17.15 -24.96
C ALA A 9 5.16 -16.01 -24.15
N LEU A 10 5.00 -16.17 -22.83
CA LEU A 10 4.44 -15.18 -21.90
C LEU A 10 5.49 -14.55 -20.98
N SER A 11 6.78 -14.76 -21.26
CA SER A 11 7.85 -14.08 -20.53
C SER A 11 7.67 -12.58 -20.74
N ILE A 12 7.24 -11.87 -19.70
CA ILE A 12 7.11 -10.42 -19.69
C ILE A 12 8.52 -9.84 -19.86
N ARG A 13 8.89 -9.52 -21.10
CA ARG A 13 10.17 -8.88 -21.46
C ARG A 13 10.05 -7.36 -21.36
N HIS A 14 9.65 -6.84 -20.19
CA HIS A 14 9.85 -5.41 -19.95
C HIS A 14 11.31 -5.18 -19.58
N GLU A 15 11.86 -4.03 -19.96
CA GLU A 15 13.14 -3.61 -19.40
C GLU A 15 13.04 -3.63 -17.87
N PRO A 16 14.10 -4.03 -17.15
CA PRO A 16 14.07 -4.03 -15.69
C PRO A 16 13.60 -2.68 -15.17
N VAL A 17 12.53 -2.69 -14.35
CA VAL A 17 12.13 -1.47 -13.65
C VAL A 17 13.30 -1.08 -12.76
N PRO A 18 13.85 0.14 -12.87
CA PRO A 18 14.95 0.56 -12.02
C PRO A 18 14.49 0.43 -10.57
N VAL A 19 15.17 -0.45 -9.83
CA VAL A 19 14.88 -0.65 -8.41
C VAL A 19 15.13 0.70 -7.74
N PRO A 20 14.16 1.22 -6.95
CA PRO A 20 14.40 2.39 -6.13
C PRO A 20 15.71 2.18 -5.36
N LYS A 21 16.59 3.19 -5.40
CA LYS A 21 17.80 3.13 -4.59
C LYS A 21 17.40 2.87 -3.15
N HIS A 22 18.23 2.13 -2.41
CA HIS A 22 18.01 1.83 -0.99
C HIS A 22 18.24 3.08 -0.11
N ASP A 23 17.71 4.21 -0.55
CA ASP A 23 17.87 5.51 0.04
C ASP A 23 16.66 5.79 0.91
N ASN A 24 16.93 6.37 2.08
CA ASN A 24 15.88 6.87 2.95
C ASN A 24 15.03 7.89 2.15
N PRO A 25 13.68 7.79 2.18
CA PRO A 25 12.83 8.80 1.54
C PRO A 25 13.09 10.23 2.08
N PHE A 26 13.61 10.35 3.30
CA PHE A 26 14.01 11.60 3.94
C PHE A 26 15.50 11.90 3.72
N GLN A 27 15.81 13.15 3.39
CA GLN A 27 17.17 13.64 3.08
C GLN A 27 17.97 13.93 4.34
N ASP A 28 17.31 14.34 5.42
CA ASP A 28 17.92 14.73 6.68
C ASP A 28 17.01 14.44 7.89
N GLU A 29 17.52 14.72 9.09
CA GLU A 29 16.79 14.55 10.35
C GLU A 29 15.63 15.54 10.51
N GLU A 30 15.66 16.70 9.85
CA GLU A 30 14.59 17.70 9.93
C GLU A 30 13.34 17.21 9.22
N GLU A 31 13.48 16.55 8.08
CA GLU A 31 12.37 15.94 7.37
C GLU A 31 11.77 14.74 8.12
N ILE A 32 12.61 13.92 8.76
CA ILE A 32 12.14 12.83 9.62
C ILE A 32 11.30 13.41 10.77
N LYS A 33 11.81 14.46 11.43
CA LYS A 33 11.10 15.14 12.50
C LYS A 33 9.77 15.73 12.01
N THR A 34 9.78 16.38 10.83
CA THR A 34 8.58 16.94 10.21
C THR A 34 7.54 15.86 9.92
N PHE A 35 7.98 14.68 9.44
CA PHE A 35 7.12 13.52 9.23
C PHE A 35 6.51 13.01 10.53
N GLU A 36 7.33 12.81 11.57
CA GLU A 36 6.89 12.29 12.87
C GLU A 36 5.89 13.23 13.54
N GLU A 37 6.20 14.53 13.60
CA GLU A 37 5.32 15.56 14.16
C GLU A 37 4.01 15.67 13.35
N GLY A 38 4.11 15.69 12.01
CA GLY A 38 2.94 15.73 11.13
C GLY A 38 2.04 14.51 11.33
N LEU A 39 2.62 13.32 11.51
CA LEU A 39 1.87 12.09 11.70
C LEU A 39 1.13 12.11 13.05
N VAL A 40 1.79 12.54 14.12
CA VAL A 40 1.16 12.71 15.44
C VAL A 40 -0.03 13.67 15.34
N VAL A 41 0.17 14.85 14.76
CA VAL A 41 -0.89 15.86 14.60
C VAL A 41 -2.05 15.33 13.74
N SER A 42 -1.77 14.59 12.67
CA SER A 42 -2.81 14.00 11.82
C SER A 42 -3.62 12.92 12.55
N MET A 43 -2.97 12.14 13.42
CA MET A 43 -3.65 11.14 14.24
C MET A 43 -4.51 11.79 15.32
N GLU A 44 -4.00 12.81 16.02
CA GLU A 44 -4.74 13.55 17.05
C GLU A 44 -5.98 14.26 16.50
N ASN A 45 -5.88 14.82 15.30
CA ASN A 45 -7.00 15.48 14.62
C ASN A 45 -7.96 14.51 13.92
N ASN A 46 -7.63 13.21 13.93
CA ASN A 46 -8.36 12.16 13.20
C ASN A 46 -8.56 12.47 11.69
N THR A 47 -7.67 13.27 11.10
CA THR A 47 -7.74 13.64 9.68
C THR A 47 -7.28 12.46 8.84
N VAL A 48 -8.10 12.07 7.84
CA VAL A 48 -7.78 10.99 6.90
C VAL A 48 -7.66 11.58 5.49
N PRO A 49 -6.56 11.36 4.77
CA PRO A 49 -6.40 11.88 3.42
C PRO A 49 -7.30 11.14 2.42
N SER A 50 -7.85 11.88 1.46
CA SER A 50 -8.55 11.31 0.31
C SER A 50 -7.56 10.79 -0.73
N GLY A 51 -8.02 9.90 -1.61
CA GLY A 51 -7.24 9.20 -2.62
C GLY A 51 -6.59 7.91 -2.13
N TYR A 52 -6.91 7.45 -0.92
CA TYR A 52 -6.26 6.28 -0.28
C TYR A 52 -7.22 5.13 0.00
N GLY A 53 -8.50 5.23 -0.36
CA GLY A 53 -9.49 4.17 -0.13
C GLY A 53 -9.86 4.03 1.35
N LEU A 54 -9.90 5.14 2.08
CA LEU A 54 -10.14 5.17 3.52
C LEU A 54 -11.46 5.87 3.88
N HIS A 55 -12.03 6.64 2.95
CA HIS A 55 -13.33 7.27 3.11
C HIS A 55 -14.44 6.37 2.58
N VAL A 56 -15.63 6.47 3.16
CA VAL A 56 -16.79 5.66 2.78
C VAL A 56 -17.16 5.89 1.31
N GLU A 57 -16.97 7.11 0.82
CA GLU A 57 -17.21 7.51 -0.57
C GLU A 57 -16.23 6.86 -1.57
N GLU A 58 -15.11 6.32 -1.08
CA GLU A 58 -14.08 5.63 -1.88
C GLU A 58 -14.27 4.11 -1.87
N TRP A 59 -15.21 3.60 -1.09
CA TRP A 59 -15.50 2.18 -1.00
C TRP A 59 -16.59 1.78 -1.99
N ASP A 60 -16.52 0.53 -2.43
CA ASP A 60 -17.59 -0.08 -3.20
C ASP A 60 -18.84 -0.31 -2.31
N GLU A 61 -19.94 -0.78 -2.90
CA GLU A 61 -21.20 -1.06 -2.18
C GLU A 61 -21.03 -2.02 -0.98
N GLU A 62 -19.97 -2.84 -0.99
CA GLU A 62 -19.63 -3.79 0.07
C GLU A 62 -18.91 -3.13 1.28
N GLY A 63 -18.52 -1.86 1.17
CA GLY A 63 -17.80 -1.10 2.19
C GLY A 63 -16.34 -1.50 2.34
N TYR A 64 -15.76 -1.24 3.52
CA TYR A 64 -14.36 -1.57 3.78
C TYR A 64 -14.12 -3.10 3.77
N PRO A 65 -13.06 -3.60 3.11
CA PRO A 65 -12.81 -5.03 2.97
C PRO A 65 -12.78 -5.78 4.32
N SER A 66 -13.61 -6.82 4.42
CA SER A 66 -13.71 -7.67 5.62
C SER A 66 -13.05 -9.03 5.47
N VAL A 67 -12.66 -9.41 4.25
CA VAL A 67 -11.96 -10.65 3.93
C VAL A 67 -11.03 -10.40 2.74
N GLU A 68 -9.79 -10.90 2.84
CA GLU A 68 -8.85 -10.97 1.72
C GLU A 68 -8.65 -12.42 1.28
N VAL A 69 -8.58 -12.66 -0.03
CA VAL A 69 -8.34 -13.99 -0.58
C VAL A 69 -6.96 -14.06 -1.23
N ILE A 70 -6.00 -14.64 -0.52
CA ILE A 70 -4.66 -14.88 -1.05
C ILE A 70 -4.66 -16.19 -1.83
N ARG A 71 -4.47 -16.08 -3.15
CA ARG A 71 -4.25 -17.25 -4.00
C ARG A 71 -2.82 -17.74 -3.89
N SER A 72 -2.65 -19.03 -3.64
CA SER A 72 -1.37 -19.67 -3.36
C SER A 72 -1.20 -21.01 -4.11
N GLY A 73 0.03 -21.52 -4.13
CA GLY A 73 0.38 -22.79 -4.77
C GLY A 73 0.71 -22.68 -6.27
N ARG A 74 1.10 -23.80 -6.88
CA ARG A 74 1.38 -23.86 -8.32
C ARG A 74 0.10 -23.52 -9.09
N ARG A 75 0.15 -22.51 -9.96
CA ARG A 75 -0.98 -22.02 -10.76
C ARG A 75 -2.17 -21.50 -9.93
N ALA A 76 -1.92 -20.93 -8.75
CA ALA A 76 -2.94 -20.27 -7.93
C ALA A 76 -4.15 -21.17 -7.56
N GLN A 77 -3.94 -22.48 -7.45
CA GLN A 77 -5.01 -23.47 -7.26
C GLN A 77 -5.54 -23.54 -5.81
N LYS A 78 -4.93 -22.81 -4.88
CA LYS A 78 -5.32 -22.85 -3.47
C LYS A 78 -5.65 -21.45 -2.96
N ASP A 79 -6.87 -21.26 -2.52
CA ASP A 79 -7.32 -20.02 -1.92
C ASP A 79 -7.17 -20.08 -0.40
N MET A 80 -6.56 -19.03 0.15
CA MET A 80 -6.50 -18.78 1.59
C MET A 80 -7.33 -17.55 1.89
N ARG A 81 -8.39 -17.72 2.67
CA ARG A 81 -9.24 -16.62 3.11
C ARG A 81 -8.72 -16.09 4.45
N ILE A 82 -8.42 -14.80 4.50
CA ILE A 82 -7.96 -14.09 5.69
C ILE A 82 -9.08 -13.16 6.10
N ALA A 83 -9.59 -13.32 7.32
CA ALA A 83 -10.52 -12.35 7.87
C ALA A 83 -9.79 -11.03 8.15
N LEU A 84 -10.42 -9.92 7.76
CA LEU A 84 -9.98 -8.57 8.05
C LEU A 84 -10.99 -7.89 9.00
N PRO A 85 -10.96 -8.18 10.31
CA PRO A 85 -11.83 -7.50 11.25
C PRO A 85 -11.67 -5.98 11.17
N HIS A 86 -12.78 -5.29 10.93
CA HIS A 86 -12.82 -3.84 10.76
C HIS A 86 -12.15 -3.09 11.92
N ALA A 87 -12.45 -3.50 13.17
CA ALA A 87 -11.89 -2.91 14.39
C ALA A 87 -10.35 -3.03 14.51
N ILE A 88 -9.71 -3.91 13.74
CA ILE A 88 -8.25 -4.09 13.74
C ILE A 88 -7.64 -3.45 12.50
N TRP A 89 -8.23 -3.68 11.33
CA TRP A 89 -7.62 -3.33 10.05
C TRP A 89 -7.90 -1.91 9.61
N LEU A 90 -9.09 -1.35 9.85
CA LEU A 90 -9.37 0.03 9.47
C LEU A 90 -8.44 1.02 10.19
N PRO A 91 -8.26 0.97 11.53
CA PRO A 91 -7.36 1.91 12.21
C PRO A 91 -5.91 1.84 11.69
N ARG A 92 -5.46 0.63 11.29
CA ARG A 92 -4.12 0.44 10.72
C ARG A 92 -4.01 1.01 9.31
N ALA A 93 -5.04 0.81 8.49
CA ALA A 93 -5.09 1.37 7.15
C ALA A 93 -5.12 2.91 7.19
N GLU A 94 -5.89 3.49 8.11
CA GLU A 94 -5.89 4.92 8.34
C GLU A 94 -4.51 5.44 8.75
N GLN A 95 -3.86 4.80 9.74
CA GLN A 95 -2.52 5.18 10.17
C GLN A 95 -1.52 5.11 9.00
N TRP A 96 -1.57 4.04 8.20
CA TRP A 96 -0.71 3.86 7.05
C TRP A 96 -0.97 4.92 5.97
N GLY A 97 -2.23 5.21 5.64
CA GLY A 97 -2.60 6.23 4.66
C GLY A 97 -2.19 7.64 5.09
N ARG A 98 -2.38 7.99 6.37
CA ARG A 98 -1.88 9.25 6.95
C ARG A 98 -0.37 9.38 6.77
N ALA A 99 0.38 8.35 7.16
CA ALA A 99 1.83 8.32 7.03
C ALA A 99 2.27 8.45 5.56
N LEU A 100 1.67 7.68 4.65
CA LEU A 100 2.01 7.72 3.23
C LEU A 100 1.71 9.09 2.61
N TYR A 101 0.60 9.73 2.99
CA TYR A 101 0.26 11.07 2.53
C TYR A 101 1.28 12.12 2.99
N ILE A 102 1.63 12.13 4.26
CA ILE A 102 2.61 13.08 4.82
C ILE A 102 3.98 12.86 4.19
N MET A 103 4.41 11.60 4.08
CA MET A 103 5.68 11.25 3.42
C MET A 103 5.70 11.73 1.97
N ASN A 104 4.62 11.50 1.20
CA ASN A 104 4.49 12.00 -0.16
C ASN A 104 4.55 13.53 -0.20
N MET A 105 3.89 14.22 0.73
CA MET A 105 3.91 15.67 0.79
C MET A 105 5.32 16.23 0.99
N ILE A 106 6.10 15.62 1.88
CA ILE A 106 7.51 15.99 2.12
C ILE A 106 8.36 15.69 0.89
N ILE A 107 8.22 14.51 0.28
CA ILE A 107 9.04 14.12 -0.88
C ILE A 107 8.74 14.98 -2.11
N TYR A 108 7.46 15.28 -2.37
CA TYR A 108 7.04 15.99 -3.57
C TYR A 108 7.10 17.52 -3.43
N SER A 109 7.13 18.08 -2.23
CA SER A 109 7.34 19.53 -2.03
C SER A 109 8.76 19.99 -2.39
N ARG A 110 9.72 19.07 -2.50
CA ARG A 110 11.11 19.34 -2.92
C ARG A 110 11.26 19.67 -4.41
N LYS A 111 10.25 19.36 -5.23
CA LYS A 111 10.27 19.57 -6.69
C LYS A 111 9.84 20.98 -7.05
#